data_AF-A0A433DIT8-F1
#
_entry.id   AF-A0A433DIT8-F1
#
_cell.length_a   1.000
_cell.length_b   1.000
_cell.length_c   1.000
_cell.angle_alpha   90.00
_cell.angle_beta   90.00
_cell.angle_gamma   90.00
#
_symmetry.space_group_name_H-M   'P 1'
#
loop_
_entity.id
_entity.type
_entity.pdbx_description
1 polymer ?
#
loop_
_entity_poly.entity_id
_entity_poly.type
_entity_poly.pdbx_seq_one_letter_code
_entity_poly.pdbx_strand_id
1 'polypeptide(L)'
;MSVPPIVWGKTLLFLLLASTAIVAVLAGVEPLNYDRIHLVDYSKPTNTYLFRGNLPETLNPPVFAYDALVSYLVNRSALEGPQFQAPTLTTPIELHIITLLNHTDPSESDALNTEMSFARNHTDLIAELVWWELGGETLAPADQPPVTRDALARTFRQWDYDKLPDRIEWLNKKVHGASSTSTKKNIVWYFHCGHGQDRTGELSGAYNLRWMNQTYAQVVAYNNALGWDVPQNQHAMEWYSLWLNATGGV
;
A
#
# COMPACT_ATOMS: atom_id res chain seq x y z
N MET A 1 -40.52 -74.96 -7.57
CA MET A 1 -41.13 -73.81 -8.24
C MET A 1 -40.95 -72.59 -7.34
N SER A 2 -40.60 -71.48 -7.98
CA SER A 2 -40.00 -70.23 -7.49
C SER A 2 -40.91 -69.33 -6.65
N VAL A 3 -40.33 -68.67 -5.63
CA VAL A 3 -40.78 -67.36 -5.09
C VAL A 3 -39.53 -66.54 -4.67
N PRO A 4 -39.50 -65.19 -4.82
CA PRO A 4 -38.30 -64.40 -5.14
C PRO A 4 -37.92 -63.40 -3.99
N PRO A 5 -37.30 -62.19 -4.18
CA PRO A 5 -36.16 -61.75 -3.37
C PRO A 5 -36.38 -60.49 -2.49
N ILE A 6 -35.44 -60.31 -1.54
CA ILE A 6 -34.81 -59.09 -0.96
C ILE A 6 -35.56 -57.75 -1.01
N VAL A 7 -35.68 -57.07 0.15
CA VAL A 7 -35.42 -55.61 0.28
C VAL A 7 -34.78 -55.30 1.65
N TRP A 8 -33.62 -54.62 1.62
CA TRP A 8 -32.99 -53.91 2.73
C TRP A 8 -33.38 -52.43 2.71
N GLY A 9 -33.60 -51.81 3.88
CA GLY A 9 -33.58 -50.35 4.06
C GLY A 9 -33.21 -50.05 5.52
N LYS A 10 -31.96 -49.70 5.85
CA LYS A 10 -31.32 -48.37 5.79
C LYS A 10 -31.99 -47.32 6.70
N THR A 11 -31.58 -47.31 7.97
CA THR A 11 -31.77 -46.18 8.89
C THR A 11 -30.58 -45.23 8.73
N LEU A 12 -30.82 -44.04 8.15
CA LEU A 12 -29.84 -42.95 8.11
C LEU A 12 -29.81 -42.23 9.47
N LEU A 13 -28.63 -42.15 10.08
CA LEU A 13 -28.36 -41.23 11.19
C LEU A 13 -27.55 -40.04 10.61
N PHE A 14 -28.20 -38.89 10.49
CA PHE A 14 -27.55 -37.63 10.13
C PHE A 14 -26.83 -37.07 11.35
N LEU A 15 -25.51 -37.19 11.39
CA LEU A 15 -24.64 -36.40 12.27
C LEU A 15 -24.23 -35.13 11.50
N LEU A 16 -24.92 -34.03 11.77
CA LEU A 16 -24.50 -32.68 11.39
C LEU A 16 -23.32 -32.27 12.28
N LEU A 17 -22.11 -32.56 11.83
CA LEU A 17 -20.90 -31.87 12.32
C LEU A 17 -20.81 -30.54 11.58
N ALA A 18 -21.45 -29.52 12.14
CA ALA A 18 -21.17 -28.14 11.78
C ALA A 18 -19.79 -27.78 12.35
N SER A 19 -18.73 -27.99 11.57
CA SER A 19 -17.41 -27.44 11.84
C SER A 19 -17.44 -25.94 11.55
N THR A 20 -17.84 -25.13 12.53
CA THR A 20 -17.56 -23.70 12.52
C THR A 20 -16.06 -23.53 12.75
N ALA A 21 -15.30 -23.40 11.67
CA ALA A 21 -13.97 -22.83 11.73
C ALA A 21 -14.15 -21.37 12.18
N ILE A 22 -13.95 -21.13 13.48
CA ILE A 22 -13.80 -19.78 14.01
C ILE A 22 -12.45 -19.29 13.49
N VAL A 23 -12.44 -18.63 12.33
CA VAL A 23 -11.34 -17.78 11.94
C VAL A 23 -11.45 -16.55 12.82
N ALA A 24 -10.69 -16.55 13.91
CA ALA A 24 -10.43 -15.33 14.65
C ALA A 24 -9.71 -14.38 13.69
N VAL A 25 -10.44 -13.40 13.14
CA VAL A 25 -9.85 -12.23 12.51
C VAL A 25 -9.25 -11.42 13.66
N LEU A 26 -8.06 -11.82 14.10
CA LEU A 26 -7.22 -10.96 14.91
C LEU A 26 -6.84 -9.78 14.02
N ALA A 27 -6.98 -8.56 14.54
CA ALA A 27 -6.52 -7.33 13.93
C ALA A 27 -4.98 -7.35 13.82
N GLY A 28 -4.47 -8.13 12.88
CA GLY A 28 -3.06 -8.29 12.57
C GLY A 28 -2.81 -8.02 11.10
N VAL A 29 -1.54 -7.93 10.73
CA VAL A 29 -1.11 -7.67 9.35
C VAL A 29 -1.62 -8.77 8.39
N GLU A 30 -2.14 -8.35 7.24
CA GLU A 30 -2.55 -9.26 6.16
C GLU A 30 -1.30 -9.76 5.43
N PRO A 31 -1.22 -11.05 5.06
CA PRO A 31 -0.13 -11.51 4.20
C PRO A 31 -0.13 -10.79 2.87
N LEU A 32 1.02 -10.82 2.20
CA LEU A 32 1.18 -10.21 0.90
C LEU A 32 0.04 -10.59 -0.06
N ASN A 33 -0.66 -9.58 -0.56
CA ASN A 33 -1.85 -9.75 -1.38
C ASN A 33 -1.65 -9.08 -2.74
N TYR A 34 -1.75 -9.87 -3.81
CA TYR A 34 -1.57 -9.41 -5.18
C TYR A 34 -2.54 -8.28 -5.57
N ASP A 35 -3.75 -8.28 -5.03
CA ASP A 35 -4.80 -7.29 -5.32
C ASP A 35 -4.57 -5.95 -4.63
N ARG A 36 -3.59 -5.86 -3.71
CA ARG A 36 -3.19 -4.60 -3.08
C ARG A 36 -2.06 -3.91 -3.84
N ILE A 37 -1.30 -4.67 -4.64
CA ILE A 37 -0.13 -4.14 -5.33
C ILE A 37 -0.54 -3.44 -6.61
N HIS A 38 -0.16 -2.18 -6.76
CA HIS A 38 -0.45 -1.39 -7.96
C HIS A 38 0.73 -0.52 -8.35
N LEU A 39 0.91 -0.35 -9.66
CA LEU A 39 1.82 0.63 -10.21
C LEU A 39 1.21 2.03 -10.04
N VAL A 40 1.97 2.93 -9.44
CA VAL A 40 1.57 4.32 -9.16
C VAL A 40 2.22 5.29 -10.15
N ASP A 41 3.47 5.05 -10.51
CA ASP A 41 4.21 5.89 -11.44
C ASP A 41 5.38 5.14 -12.10
N TYR A 42 5.82 5.63 -13.25
CA TYR A 42 7.01 5.18 -13.94
C TYR A 42 7.78 6.36 -14.54
N SER A 43 9.07 6.42 -14.22
CA SER A 43 10.00 7.37 -14.82
C SER A 43 10.84 6.68 -15.88
N LYS A 44 10.57 6.99 -17.16
CA LYS A 44 11.39 6.54 -18.29
C LYS A 44 12.85 7.02 -18.24
N PRO A 45 13.16 8.28 -17.85
CA PRO A 45 14.55 8.74 -17.79
C PRO A 45 15.44 7.95 -16.81
N THR A 46 14.88 7.53 -15.68
CA THR A 46 15.60 6.82 -14.61
C THR A 46 15.33 5.32 -14.61
N ASN A 47 14.36 4.87 -15.41
CA ASN A 47 13.81 3.51 -15.39
C ASN A 47 13.40 3.06 -13.99
N THR A 48 12.74 3.97 -13.27
CA THR A 48 12.26 3.78 -11.90
C THR A 48 10.76 3.53 -11.89
N TYR A 49 10.33 2.52 -11.15
CA TYR A 49 8.93 2.19 -10.92
C TYR A 49 8.56 2.56 -9.49
N LEU A 50 7.37 3.15 -9.31
CA LEU A 50 6.79 3.39 -8.01
C LEU A 50 5.56 2.49 -7.85
N PHE A 51 5.58 1.62 -6.85
CA PHE A 51 4.47 0.75 -6.51
C PHE A 51 3.96 1.05 -5.11
N ARG A 52 2.65 0.82 -4.94
CA ARG A 52 2.00 0.71 -3.64
C ARG A 52 1.62 -0.73 -3.36
N GLY A 53 1.42 -1.09 -2.10
CA GLY A 53 0.79 -2.36 -1.72
C GLY A 53 0.64 -2.56 -0.22
N ASN A 54 0.46 -3.81 0.20
CA ASN A 54 0.39 -4.21 1.61
C ASN A 54 1.73 -4.81 2.09
N LEU A 55 1.80 -5.18 3.37
CA LEU A 55 3.01 -5.75 3.95
C LEU A 55 3.50 -6.99 3.15
N PRO A 56 4.75 -7.01 2.67
CA PRO A 56 5.31 -8.17 1.98
C PRO A 56 5.75 -9.24 2.96
N GLU A 57 4.79 -9.87 3.64
CA GLU A 57 5.03 -10.92 4.64
C GLU A 57 4.18 -12.16 4.34
N THR A 58 4.69 -13.35 4.70
CA THR A 58 3.94 -14.61 4.63
C THR A 58 3.15 -14.90 5.91
N LEU A 59 2.15 -15.78 5.84
CA LEU A 59 1.49 -16.30 7.04
C LEU A 59 2.30 -17.45 7.64
N ASN A 60 2.53 -17.38 8.96
CA ASN A 60 2.87 -18.51 9.84
C ASN A 60 3.99 -19.46 9.33
N PRO A 61 5.27 -19.18 9.62
CA PRO A 61 5.77 -18.06 10.40
C PRO A 61 5.81 -16.74 9.59
N PRO A 62 5.68 -15.58 10.25
CA PRO A 62 5.89 -14.30 9.61
C PRO A 62 7.34 -14.20 9.11
N VAL A 63 7.52 -14.13 7.79
CA VAL A 63 8.80 -13.88 7.13
C VAL A 63 8.59 -12.96 5.94
N PHE A 64 9.58 -12.10 5.67
CA PHE A 64 9.56 -11.20 4.53
C PHE A 64 9.49 -11.98 3.21
N ALA A 65 8.45 -11.73 2.42
CA ALA A 65 8.06 -12.49 1.24
C ALA A 65 8.69 -11.92 -0.05
N TYR A 66 10.03 -11.81 -0.11
CA TYR A 66 10.73 -11.15 -1.21
C TYR A 66 10.40 -11.71 -2.60
N ASP A 67 10.51 -13.03 -2.80
CA ASP A 67 10.30 -13.64 -4.11
C ASP A 67 8.87 -13.46 -4.61
N ALA A 68 7.88 -13.55 -3.70
CA ALA A 68 6.49 -13.31 -4.00
C ALA A 68 6.25 -11.83 -4.35
N LEU A 69 6.82 -10.90 -3.59
CA LEU A 69 6.76 -9.47 -3.88
C LEU A 69 7.33 -9.16 -5.26
N VAL A 70 8.54 -9.63 -5.58
CA VAL A 70 9.16 -9.39 -6.89
C VAL A 70 8.32 -9.97 -8.02
N SER A 71 7.79 -11.18 -7.85
CA SER A 71 6.88 -11.79 -8.83
C SER A 71 5.63 -10.93 -9.05
N TYR A 72 5.03 -10.41 -7.99
CA TYR A 72 3.85 -9.57 -8.07
C TYR A 72 4.12 -8.23 -8.72
N LEU A 73 5.26 -7.59 -8.41
CA LEU A 73 5.70 -6.33 -9.04
C LEU A 73 5.89 -6.50 -10.55
N VAL A 74 6.54 -7.60 -10.98
CA VAL A 74 6.70 -7.93 -12.40
C VAL A 74 5.34 -8.10 -13.06
N ASN A 75 4.45 -8.90 -12.48
CA ASN A 75 3.12 -9.14 -13.05
C ASN A 75 2.27 -7.86 -13.11
N ARG A 76 2.32 -7.02 -12.07
CA ARG A 76 1.59 -5.73 -12.04
C ARG A 76 2.14 -4.75 -13.06
N SER A 77 3.46 -4.68 -13.25
CA SER A 77 4.04 -3.86 -14.31
C SER A 77 3.59 -4.29 -15.71
N ALA A 78 3.38 -5.60 -15.96
CA ALA A 78 2.90 -6.08 -17.24
C ALA A 78 1.44 -5.69 -17.49
N LEU A 79 0.62 -5.73 -16.44
CA LEU A 79 -0.80 -5.44 -16.51
C LEU A 79 -1.11 -3.93 -16.56
N GLU A 80 -0.45 -3.15 -15.71
CA GLU A 80 -0.76 -1.74 -15.46
C GLU A 80 0.24 -0.80 -16.17
N GLY A 81 1.45 -1.28 -16.48
CA GLY A 81 2.50 -0.51 -17.14
C GLY A 81 2.09 0.22 -18.42
N PRO A 82 1.24 -0.35 -19.31
CA PRO A 82 0.77 0.36 -20.49
C PRO A 82 0.09 1.71 -20.20
N GLN A 83 -0.55 1.86 -19.03
CA GLN A 83 -1.19 3.12 -18.62
C GLN A 83 -0.16 4.22 -18.33
N PHE A 84 1.05 3.84 -17.96
CA PHE A 84 2.18 4.72 -17.61
C PHE A 84 3.26 4.77 -18.69
N GLN A 85 3.02 4.12 -19.85
CA GLN A 85 4.05 3.88 -20.88
C GLN A 85 5.31 3.17 -20.31
N ALA A 86 5.12 2.38 -19.26
CA ALA A 86 6.15 1.61 -18.63
C ALA A 86 6.34 0.27 -19.36
N PRO A 87 7.57 -0.15 -19.67
CA PRO A 87 7.81 -1.52 -20.10
C PRO A 87 7.52 -2.49 -18.95
N THR A 88 7.37 -3.76 -19.28
CA THR A 88 7.30 -4.80 -18.24
C THR A 88 8.61 -4.81 -17.45
N LEU A 89 8.50 -4.71 -16.13
CA LEU A 89 9.59 -4.83 -15.18
C LEU A 89 10.26 -6.19 -15.35
N THR A 90 11.59 -6.21 -15.33
CA THR A 90 12.40 -7.42 -15.44
C THR A 90 13.38 -7.52 -14.28
N THR A 91 13.82 -8.73 -13.95
CA THR A 91 14.88 -8.94 -12.94
C THR A 91 16.27 -8.88 -13.59
N PRO A 92 17.33 -8.49 -12.86
CA PRO A 92 17.34 -8.11 -11.44
C PRO A 92 16.79 -6.70 -11.19
N ILE A 93 16.23 -6.49 -10.00
CA ILE A 93 15.75 -5.17 -9.54
C ILE A 93 16.63 -4.63 -8.40
N GLU A 94 16.64 -3.32 -8.27
CA GLU A 94 17.06 -2.60 -7.07
C GLU A 94 15.81 -2.19 -6.30
N LEU A 95 15.51 -2.89 -5.20
CA LEU A 95 14.30 -2.66 -4.42
C LEU A 95 14.57 -1.71 -3.25
N HIS A 96 13.79 -0.65 -3.18
CA HIS A 96 13.70 0.28 -2.07
C HIS A 96 12.32 0.16 -1.44
N ILE A 97 12.25 0.10 -0.11
CA ILE A 97 11.01 -0.06 0.64
C ILE A 97 10.73 1.19 1.45
N ILE A 98 9.48 1.64 1.43
CA ILE A 98 8.95 2.67 2.33
C ILE A 98 7.84 2.05 3.17
N THR A 99 8.15 1.79 4.43
CA THR A 99 7.21 1.18 5.37
C THR A 99 6.47 2.26 6.14
N LEU A 100 5.15 2.15 6.16
CA LEU A 100 4.22 3.10 6.80
C LEU A 100 3.66 2.55 8.12
N LEU A 101 4.24 1.45 8.61
CA LEU A 101 3.83 0.76 9.82
C LEU A 101 3.95 1.65 11.06
N ASN A 102 3.00 1.45 11.98
CA ASN A 102 2.90 2.15 13.24
C ASN A 102 3.60 1.31 14.31
N HIS A 103 4.72 1.80 14.84
CA HIS A 103 5.51 1.05 15.82
C HIS A 103 4.84 0.91 17.19
N THR A 104 3.78 1.68 17.45
CA THR A 104 3.01 1.62 18.71
C THR A 104 1.96 0.52 18.71
N ASP A 105 1.57 0.01 17.53
CA ASP A 105 0.78 -1.21 17.42
C ASP A 105 1.72 -2.43 17.54
N PRO A 106 1.48 -3.37 18.48
CA PRO A 106 2.37 -4.51 18.67
C PRO A 106 2.54 -5.38 17.42
N SER A 107 1.47 -5.61 16.65
CA SER A 107 1.52 -6.47 15.47
C SER A 107 2.31 -5.83 14.34
N GLU A 108 2.14 -4.52 14.14
CA GLU A 108 2.91 -3.77 13.14
C GLU A 108 4.35 -3.53 13.59
N SER A 109 4.61 -3.43 14.89
CA SER A 109 5.96 -3.36 15.45
C SER A 109 6.74 -4.65 15.19
N ASP A 110 6.12 -5.82 15.40
CA ASP A 110 6.72 -7.12 15.07
C ASP A 110 6.99 -7.26 13.56
N ALA A 111 6.03 -6.89 12.71
CA ALA A 111 6.20 -6.86 11.25
C ALA A 111 7.33 -5.92 10.81
N LEU A 112 7.40 -4.72 11.40
CA LEU A 112 8.47 -3.75 11.13
C LEU A 112 9.83 -4.32 11.51
N ASN A 113 9.93 -5.03 12.63
CA ASN A 113 11.16 -5.69 13.06
C ASN A 113 11.58 -6.82 12.10
N THR A 114 10.62 -7.61 11.60
CA THR A 114 10.86 -8.63 10.57
C THR A 114 11.43 -8.00 9.31
N GLU A 115 10.80 -6.95 8.80
CA GLU A 115 11.20 -6.24 7.59
C GLU A 115 12.58 -5.57 7.73
N MET A 116 12.81 -4.85 8.85
CA MET A 116 14.12 -4.26 9.15
C MET A 116 15.22 -5.32 9.27
N SER A 117 14.92 -6.48 9.87
CA SER A 117 15.88 -7.57 9.99
C SER A 117 16.22 -8.17 8.63
N PHE A 118 15.22 -8.37 7.76
CA PHE A 118 15.44 -8.83 6.40
C PHE A 118 16.30 -7.85 5.61
N ALA A 119 15.95 -6.56 5.59
CA ALA A 119 16.70 -5.54 4.85
C ALA A 119 18.16 -5.42 5.32
N ARG A 120 18.42 -5.55 6.62
CA ARG A 120 19.79 -5.54 7.18
C ARG A 120 20.61 -6.77 6.77
N ASN A 121 19.97 -7.93 6.67
CA ASN A 121 20.64 -9.19 6.35
C ASN A 121 20.76 -9.46 4.83
N HIS A 122 19.99 -8.76 4.01
CA HIS A 122 19.89 -8.95 2.55
C HIS A 122 20.12 -7.65 1.78
N THR A 123 21.26 -6.99 2.02
CA THR A 123 21.62 -5.71 1.37
C THR A 123 21.87 -5.83 -0.13
N ASP A 124 21.99 -7.05 -0.66
CA ASP A 124 22.04 -7.35 -2.09
C ASP A 124 20.65 -7.31 -2.76
N LEU A 125 19.59 -7.52 -1.97
CA LEU A 125 18.19 -7.57 -2.39
C LEU A 125 17.44 -6.26 -2.11
N ILE A 126 17.64 -5.68 -0.91
CA ILE A 126 17.03 -4.42 -0.48
C ILE A 126 18.11 -3.34 -0.42
N ALA A 127 18.00 -2.35 -1.31
CA ALA A 127 18.95 -1.25 -1.38
C ALA A 127 18.72 -0.19 -0.29
N GLU A 128 17.46 0.09 0.05
CA GLU A 128 17.08 1.08 1.05
C GLU A 128 15.77 0.67 1.73
N LEU A 129 15.69 0.88 3.04
CA LEU A 129 14.44 0.83 3.79
C LEU A 129 14.26 2.17 4.49
N VAL A 130 13.12 2.81 4.22
CA VAL A 130 12.71 4.08 4.81
C VAL A 130 11.47 3.83 5.64
N TRP A 131 11.46 4.32 6.88
CA TRP A 131 10.31 4.22 7.76
C TRP A 131 9.64 5.59 7.92
N TRP A 132 8.38 5.68 7.47
CA TRP A 132 7.54 6.86 7.52
C TRP A 132 6.19 6.49 8.14
N GLU A 133 6.12 6.46 9.46
CA GLU A 133 4.82 6.37 10.11
C GLU A 133 3.92 7.52 9.66
N LEU A 134 2.68 7.18 9.32
CA LEU A 134 1.60 8.09 8.94
C LEU A 134 0.45 7.92 9.93
N GLY A 135 0.03 9.01 10.57
CA GLY A 135 -1.07 9.03 11.55
C GLY A 135 -2.40 9.55 10.99
N GLY A 136 -2.36 10.20 9.83
CA GLY A 136 -3.45 11.00 9.30
C GLY A 136 -3.70 12.26 10.14
N GLU A 137 -4.80 12.95 9.83
CA GLU A 137 -5.20 14.19 10.51
C GLU A 137 -6.51 14.01 11.27
N THR A 138 -6.52 14.38 12.55
CA THR A 138 -7.73 14.28 13.38
C THR A 138 -8.75 15.37 13.08
N LEU A 139 -8.29 16.50 12.54
CA LEU A 139 -9.13 17.64 12.21
C LEU A 139 -9.76 17.45 10.82
N ALA A 140 -11.08 17.30 10.73
CA ALA A 140 -11.75 17.28 9.43
C ALA A 140 -11.84 18.70 8.84
N PRO A 141 -11.47 18.93 7.57
CA PRO A 141 -11.65 20.24 6.93
C PRO A 141 -13.11 20.69 6.87
N ALA A 142 -14.04 19.75 6.74
CA ALA A 142 -15.48 20.02 6.69
C ALA A 142 -16.03 20.63 8.00
N ASP A 143 -15.37 20.36 9.13
CA ASP A 143 -15.77 20.87 10.45
C ASP A 143 -15.24 22.28 10.72
N GLN A 144 -14.40 22.83 9.83
CA GLN A 144 -13.79 24.14 10.01
C GLN A 144 -14.59 25.26 9.33
N PRO A 145 -14.78 26.42 9.99
CA PRO A 145 -15.33 27.60 9.32
C PRO A 145 -14.50 27.97 8.08
N PRO A 146 -15.09 28.46 6.98
CA PRO A 146 -14.37 28.68 5.73
C PRO A 146 -13.09 29.51 5.87
N VAL A 147 -13.13 30.60 6.64
CA VAL A 147 -11.96 31.46 6.87
C VAL A 147 -10.85 30.70 7.61
N THR A 148 -11.19 29.91 8.62
CA THR A 148 -10.24 29.09 9.39
C THR A 148 -9.67 27.98 8.51
N ARG A 149 -10.53 27.28 7.78
CA ARG A 149 -10.13 26.21 6.86
C ARG A 149 -9.14 26.71 5.81
N ASP A 150 -9.44 27.83 5.17
CA ASP A 150 -8.59 28.36 4.11
C ASP A 150 -7.25 28.90 4.68
N ALA A 151 -7.23 29.37 5.94
CA ALA A 151 -6.00 29.75 6.63
C ALA A 151 -5.14 28.52 6.96
N LEU A 152 -5.74 27.47 7.53
CA LEU A 152 -5.08 26.21 7.86
C LEU A 152 -4.54 25.50 6.61
N ALA A 153 -5.32 25.47 5.53
CA ALA A 153 -4.91 24.89 4.26
C ALA A 153 -3.64 25.56 3.70
N ARG A 154 -3.53 26.90 3.76
CA ARG A 154 -2.34 27.63 3.30
C ARG A 154 -1.08 27.30 4.11
N THR A 155 -1.25 26.96 5.39
CA THR A 155 -0.14 26.64 6.29
C THR A 155 0.03 25.15 6.53
N PHE A 156 -0.65 24.27 5.77
CA PHE A 156 -0.66 22.81 6.00
C PHE A 156 0.73 22.22 6.23
N ARG A 157 1.71 22.54 5.37
CA ARG A 157 3.12 22.09 5.51
C ARG A 157 3.76 22.40 6.87
N GLN A 158 3.26 23.39 7.62
CA GLN A 158 3.80 23.80 8.91
C GLN A 158 3.26 22.98 10.09
N TRP A 159 2.06 22.40 9.95
CA TRP A 159 1.37 21.74 11.05
C TRP A 159 0.99 20.29 10.76
N ASP A 160 1.06 19.87 9.48
CA ASP A 160 0.90 18.48 9.04
C ASP A 160 1.86 17.56 9.80
N TYR A 161 1.28 16.67 10.61
CA TYR A 161 2.04 15.71 11.41
C TYR A 161 2.83 14.75 10.51
N ASP A 162 2.22 14.36 9.40
CA ASP A 162 2.71 13.36 8.47
C ASP A 162 3.73 13.90 7.47
N LYS A 163 3.88 15.23 7.39
CA LYS A 163 4.79 15.91 6.48
C LYS A 163 4.61 15.46 5.03
N LEU A 164 3.36 15.23 4.61
CA LEU A 164 2.98 14.81 3.27
C LEU A 164 3.61 15.70 2.17
N PRO A 165 3.58 17.06 2.24
CA PRO A 165 4.25 17.89 1.24
C PRO A 165 5.73 17.53 1.04
N ASP A 166 6.48 17.33 2.12
CA ASP A 166 7.90 17.01 2.06
C ASP A 166 8.13 15.58 1.55
N ARG A 167 7.35 14.61 2.04
CA ARG A 167 7.45 13.20 1.66
C ARG A 167 7.10 12.99 0.19
N ILE A 168 6.09 13.67 -0.34
CA ILE A 168 5.70 13.60 -1.75
C ILE A 168 6.73 14.27 -2.67
N GLU A 169 7.29 15.42 -2.27
CA GLU A 169 8.41 16.04 -3.01
C GLU A 169 9.64 15.12 -3.02
N TRP A 170 9.97 14.50 -1.88
CA TRP A 170 11.08 13.56 -1.77
C TRP A 170 10.85 12.32 -2.63
N LEU A 171 9.64 11.75 -2.59
CA LEU A 171 9.31 10.53 -3.34
C LEU A 171 9.39 10.78 -4.85
N ASN A 172 8.86 11.91 -5.32
CA ASN A 172 8.98 12.28 -6.72
C ASN A 172 10.45 12.48 -7.14
N LYS A 173 11.29 13.08 -6.28
CA LYS A 173 12.74 13.18 -6.53
C LYS A 173 13.43 11.81 -6.55
N LYS A 174 12.99 10.81 -5.79
CA LYS A 174 13.55 9.45 -5.89
C LYS A 174 13.11 8.73 -7.15
N VAL A 175 11.88 8.96 -7.62
CA VAL A 175 11.36 8.35 -8.85
C VAL A 175 11.97 9.00 -10.10
N HIS A 176 11.97 10.33 -10.17
CA HIS A 176 12.34 11.10 -11.37
C HIS A 176 13.72 11.77 -11.29
N GLY A 177 14.34 11.82 -10.11
CA GLY A 177 15.63 12.46 -9.94
C GLY A 177 16.74 11.65 -10.60
N ALA A 178 17.67 12.37 -11.24
CA ALA A 178 18.87 11.78 -11.84
C ALA A 178 19.77 11.20 -10.74
N SER A 179 19.51 9.95 -10.34
CA SER A 179 20.35 9.28 -9.36
C SER A 179 20.23 7.79 -9.53
N SER A 180 21.07 7.24 -10.42
CA SER A 180 21.69 5.98 -10.06
C SER A 180 22.97 5.77 -10.84
N THR A 181 24.07 5.66 -10.09
CA THR A 181 25.30 4.98 -10.50
C THR A 181 25.15 3.46 -10.46
N SER A 182 23.94 2.93 -10.22
CA SER A 182 23.69 1.50 -10.17
C SER A 182 23.88 0.85 -11.54
N THR A 183 24.46 -0.33 -11.48
CA THR A 183 24.58 -1.25 -12.61
C THR A 183 23.28 -2.03 -12.86
N LYS A 184 22.33 -2.01 -11.91
CA LYS A 184 21.00 -2.60 -12.06
C LYS A 184 20.10 -1.63 -12.83
N LYS A 185 19.49 -2.12 -13.91
CA LYS A 185 18.71 -1.27 -14.82
C LYS A 185 17.36 -0.85 -14.27
N ASN A 186 16.74 -1.65 -13.39
CA ASN A 186 15.37 -1.43 -12.92
C ASN A 186 15.37 -1.05 -11.44
N ILE A 187 14.96 0.18 -11.12
CA ILE A 187 14.81 0.67 -9.75
C ILE A 187 13.34 0.56 -9.37
N VAL A 188 13.06 0.03 -8.19
CA VAL A 188 11.69 -0.12 -7.69
C VAL A 188 11.59 0.53 -6.32
N TRP A 189 10.69 1.48 -6.19
CA TRP A 189 10.21 1.99 -4.92
C TRP A 189 8.88 1.33 -4.59
N TYR A 190 8.81 0.65 -3.46
CA TYR A 190 7.59 0.00 -2.98
C TYR A 190 7.20 0.59 -1.63
N PHE A 191 6.01 1.16 -1.52
CA PHE A 191 5.49 1.65 -0.24
C PHE A 191 4.25 0.90 0.22
N HIS A 192 4.15 0.64 1.51
CA HIS A 192 3.05 -0.13 2.08
C HIS A 192 2.77 0.23 3.54
N CYS A 193 1.55 -0.09 3.98
CA CYS A 193 1.20 -0.26 5.39
C CYS A 193 0.84 -1.74 5.63
N GLY A 194 0.21 -2.09 6.76
CA GLY A 194 -0.19 -3.46 7.05
C GLY A 194 -1.10 -4.06 5.96
N HIS A 195 -2.19 -3.36 5.60
CA HIS A 195 -3.22 -3.83 4.67
C HIS A 195 -3.12 -3.23 3.25
N GLY A 196 -2.27 -2.23 3.05
CA GLY A 196 -2.16 -1.51 1.78
C GLY A 196 -3.34 -0.59 1.43
N GLN A 197 -4.15 -0.25 2.44
CA GLN A 197 -5.40 0.49 2.29
C GLN A 197 -5.23 1.95 2.70
N ASP A 198 -5.14 2.26 3.99
CA ASP A 198 -5.34 3.61 4.50
C ASP A 198 -4.15 4.53 4.38
N ARG A 199 -3.08 4.30 5.14
CA ARG A 199 -1.83 5.08 5.06
C ARG A 199 -1.19 4.98 3.67
N THR A 200 -1.32 3.81 3.04
CA THR A 200 -0.93 3.62 1.64
C THR A 200 -1.81 4.44 0.70
N GLY A 201 -3.12 4.51 0.96
CA GLY A 201 -4.09 5.31 0.23
C GLY A 201 -3.82 6.81 0.37
N GLU A 202 -3.46 7.27 1.56
CA GLU A 202 -3.05 8.63 1.84
C GLU A 202 -1.80 9.01 1.03
N LEU A 203 -0.70 8.25 1.16
CA LEU A 203 0.54 8.57 0.46
C LEU A 203 0.38 8.48 -1.07
N SER A 204 -0.27 7.42 -1.57
CA SER A 204 -0.51 7.27 -3.00
C SER A 204 -1.46 8.35 -3.54
N GLY A 205 -2.48 8.72 -2.76
CA GLY A 205 -3.44 9.74 -3.13
C GLY A 205 -2.78 11.10 -3.24
N ALA A 206 -1.91 11.45 -2.27
CA ALA A 206 -1.19 12.71 -2.27
C ALA A 206 -0.22 12.78 -3.46
N TYR A 207 0.45 11.66 -3.77
CA TYR A 207 1.29 11.54 -4.97
C TYR A 207 0.47 11.74 -6.25
N ASN A 208 -0.68 11.07 -6.36
CA ASN A 208 -1.53 11.11 -7.55
C ASN A 208 -2.12 12.49 -7.81
N LEU A 209 -2.56 13.17 -6.75
CA LEU A 209 -3.03 14.56 -6.82
C LEU A 209 -1.92 15.48 -7.37
N ARG A 210 -0.69 15.35 -6.83
CA ARG A 210 0.39 16.28 -7.14
C ARG A 210 1.05 16.02 -8.49
N TRP A 211 1.27 14.77 -8.85
CA TRP A 211 2.17 14.40 -9.95
C TRP A 211 1.50 13.61 -11.08
N MET A 212 0.36 12.96 -10.80
CA MET A 212 -0.32 12.10 -11.79
C MET A 212 -1.54 12.74 -12.44
N ASN A 213 -1.73 14.06 -12.24
CA ASN A 213 -2.83 14.83 -12.81
C ASN A 213 -4.22 14.22 -12.50
N GLN A 214 -4.37 13.61 -11.33
CA GLN A 214 -5.65 13.07 -10.87
C GLN A 214 -6.39 14.11 -10.03
N THR A 215 -7.70 14.21 -10.25
CA THR A 215 -8.59 15.00 -9.38
C THR A 215 -8.79 14.30 -8.04
N TYR A 216 -9.15 15.07 -7.00
CA TYR A 216 -9.47 14.51 -5.68
C TYR A 216 -10.54 13.41 -5.75
N ALA A 217 -11.59 13.61 -6.57
CA ALA A 217 -12.64 12.62 -6.77
C ALA A 217 -12.14 11.30 -7.38
N GLN A 218 -11.22 11.35 -8.35
CA GLN A 218 -10.60 10.15 -8.93
C GLN A 218 -9.77 9.40 -7.90
N VAL A 219 -8.99 10.13 -7.09
CA VAL A 219 -8.16 9.55 -6.04
C VAL A 219 -9.01 8.88 -4.96
N VAL A 220 -10.07 9.55 -4.49
CA VAL A 220 -11.02 8.97 -3.52
C VAL A 220 -11.66 7.71 -4.10
N ALA A 221 -12.15 7.74 -5.34
CA ALA A 221 -12.76 6.57 -5.97
C ALA A 221 -11.78 5.40 -6.07
N TYR A 222 -10.54 5.66 -6.46
CA TYR A 222 -9.48 4.66 -6.53
C TYR A 222 -9.16 4.05 -5.15
N ASN A 223 -8.94 4.89 -4.14
CA ASN A 223 -8.64 4.43 -2.79
C ASN A 223 -9.81 3.67 -2.14
N ASN A 224 -11.06 4.12 -2.36
CA ASN A 224 -12.24 3.41 -1.86
C ASN A 224 -12.40 2.03 -2.51
N ALA A 225 -12.08 1.89 -3.80
CA ALA A 225 -12.06 0.58 -4.48
C ALA A 225 -11.02 -0.37 -3.87
N LEU A 226 -9.98 0.18 -3.22
CA LEU A 226 -8.96 -0.55 -2.48
C LEU A 226 -9.25 -0.63 -0.98
N GLY A 227 -10.45 -0.25 -0.51
CA GLY A 227 -10.85 -0.44 0.89
C GLY A 227 -10.36 0.64 1.85
N TRP A 228 -10.13 1.87 1.40
CA TRP A 228 -9.81 3.00 2.28
C TRP A 228 -10.96 3.33 3.22
N ASP A 229 -10.75 3.24 4.53
CA ASP A 229 -11.82 3.36 5.53
C ASP A 229 -11.46 4.20 6.77
N VAL A 230 -10.18 4.53 7.00
CA VAL A 230 -9.76 5.32 8.16
C VAL A 230 -9.96 6.84 7.91
N PRO A 231 -10.84 7.52 8.69
CA PRO A 231 -11.16 8.93 8.47
C PRO A 231 -9.96 9.87 8.62
N GLN A 232 -9.02 9.58 9.51
CA GLN A 232 -7.85 10.42 9.74
C GLN A 232 -7.00 10.53 8.47
N ASN A 233 -6.77 9.40 7.79
CA ASN A 233 -6.03 9.38 6.53
C ASN A 233 -6.81 10.11 5.42
N GLN A 234 -8.14 10.02 5.42
CA GLN A 234 -9.00 10.78 4.50
C GLN A 234 -8.90 12.29 4.75
N HIS A 235 -8.94 12.74 6.00
CA HIS A 235 -8.80 14.15 6.36
C HIS A 235 -7.43 14.70 5.96
N ALA A 236 -6.35 13.94 6.18
CA ALA A 236 -4.99 14.34 5.77
C ALA A 236 -4.94 14.58 4.26
N MET A 237 -5.55 13.69 3.48
CA MET A 237 -5.69 13.83 2.04
C MET A 237 -6.53 15.03 1.60
N GLU A 238 -7.63 15.31 2.30
CA GLU A 238 -8.43 16.50 2.03
C GLU A 238 -7.65 17.79 2.32
N TRP A 239 -6.96 17.87 3.47
CA TRP A 239 -6.10 19.00 3.80
C TRP A 239 -4.99 19.18 2.78
N TYR A 240 -4.36 18.09 2.34
CA TYR A 240 -3.35 18.13 1.28
C TYR A 240 -3.94 18.67 -0.03
N SER A 241 -5.13 18.22 -0.42
CA SER A 241 -5.82 18.74 -1.62
C SER A 241 -6.14 20.24 -1.50
N LEU A 242 -6.56 20.70 -0.32
CA LEU A 242 -6.83 22.12 -0.08
C LEU A 242 -5.53 22.95 -0.10
N TRP A 243 -4.44 22.43 0.47
CA TRP A 243 -3.13 23.05 0.43
C TRP A 243 -2.62 23.21 -1.00
N LEU A 244 -2.75 22.17 -1.83
CA LEU A 244 -2.38 22.24 -3.24
C LEU A 244 -3.14 23.35 -3.97
N ASN A 245 -4.47 23.38 -3.84
CA ASN A 245 -5.30 24.43 -4.45
C ASN A 245 -4.91 25.83 -3.94
N ALA A 246 -4.62 25.97 -2.65
CA ALA A 246 -4.25 27.25 -2.04
C ALA A 246 -2.84 27.76 -2.44
N THR A 247 -1.95 26.87 -2.88
CA THR A 247 -0.55 27.18 -3.20
C THR A 247 -0.22 27.11 -4.69
N GLY A 248 -1.22 26.89 -5.56
CA GLY A 248 -1.01 26.72 -7.00
C GLY A 248 -0.31 25.40 -7.35
N GLY A 249 -0.49 24.40 -6.50
CA GLY A 249 0.10 23.08 -6.60
C GLY A 249 -0.65 22.11 -7.52
N VAL A 250 -1.90 22.42 -7.85
CA VAL A 250 -2.77 21.90 -8.92
C VAL A 250 -3.95 22.85 -9.08
#